data_AF-A0A9E2RHX7-F1
#
_entry.id   AF-A0A9E2RHX7-F1
#
_cell.length_a   1.000
_cell.length_b   1.000
_cell.length_c   1.000
_cell.angle_alpha   90.00
_cell.angle_beta   90.00
_cell.angle_gamma   90.00
#
_symmetry.space_group_name_H-M   'P 1'
#
loop_
_entity.id
_entity.type
_entity.pdbx_description
1 polymer ?
#
loop_
_entity_poly.entity_id
_entity_poly.type
_entity_poly.pdbx_seq_one_letter_code
_entity_poly.pdbx_strand_id
1 'polypeptide(L)'
;MDKEDILEDFAEGGMYTKYLIGEVHANFLDIDGEADIATSSRQKIIEDDARYEELKKFIYKELKNIQSSWTDLRNKEGKDKALEIPAIKEWFQTLPPGSKKRAESIFGKINQLTLESEDDRKRLFKHGVLAFESLKYKQNLDALDQISTESLAESLDALADIFGNLDDIEATLYHQIIKERVAVIRTLQEKVKDNALEKVVQKFLFDHLWLLDPSWERATETPVMEEQVSKLFKEIEADLKEEEKKSRLDIKYRKTSGQHVVIELKRPERVVSTAELLAQVDKYRRGIQKLLKAAGRSNESVAFVCVVGKELSDWTDEKAREESAKILEQKNARVVMYPELIDDAYQTYKLFLDKKKEAGRIFELIQSIEGELQ
;
A
#
# COMPACT_ATOMS: atom_id res chain seq x y z
N MET A 1 56.20 1.42 -28.37
CA MET A 1 55.22 2.16 -29.19
C MET A 1 53.99 2.16 -28.35
N ASP A 2 53.57 3.32 -27.89
CA ASP A 2 52.66 3.41 -26.76
C ASP A 2 51.47 4.25 -27.23
N LYS A 3 50.29 3.62 -27.31
CA LYS A 3 49.01 4.32 -27.53
C LYS A 3 48.46 4.70 -26.16
N GLU A 4 48.19 5.99 -25.95
CA GLU A 4 47.82 6.52 -24.63
C GLU A 4 46.43 6.06 -24.15
N ASP A 5 45.41 6.13 -25.01
CA ASP A 5 44.07 5.63 -24.68
C ASP A 5 43.49 4.85 -25.87
N ILE A 6 43.25 3.56 -25.66
CA ILE A 6 42.60 2.69 -26.63
C ILE A 6 41.09 2.63 -26.44
N LEU A 7 40.57 3.12 -25.30
CA LEU A 7 39.14 3.14 -25.01
C LEU A 7 38.39 4.16 -25.90
N GLU A 8 39.06 5.23 -26.34
CA GLU A 8 38.50 6.23 -27.28
C GLU A 8 38.04 5.62 -28.62
N ASP A 9 38.63 4.49 -29.01
CA ASP A 9 38.26 3.79 -30.24
C ASP A 9 36.92 3.04 -30.13
N PHE A 10 36.36 2.94 -28.92
CA PHE A 10 35.10 2.27 -28.65
C PHE A 10 34.03 3.28 -28.23
N ALA A 11 32.88 3.26 -28.90
CA ALA A 11 31.71 4.05 -28.53
C ALA A 11 30.97 3.43 -27.31
N GLU A 12 31.66 3.29 -26.18
CA GLU A 12 31.15 2.67 -24.95
C GLU A 12 30.80 3.73 -23.89
N GLY A 13 29.51 3.99 -23.69
CA GLY A 13 28.99 4.97 -22.71
C GLY A 13 28.62 4.39 -21.34
N GLY A 14 28.83 3.09 -21.11
CA GLY A 14 28.38 2.41 -19.90
C GLY A 14 29.12 2.87 -18.64
N MET A 15 28.43 2.92 -17.48
CA MET A 15 29.02 3.37 -16.20
C MET A 15 30.30 2.62 -15.79
N TYR A 16 30.52 1.40 -16.26
CA TYR A 16 31.71 0.60 -15.95
C TYR A 16 33.00 1.21 -16.53
N THR A 17 32.93 1.93 -17.66
CA THR A 17 34.11 2.51 -18.32
C THR A 17 34.79 3.58 -17.46
N LYS A 18 34.02 4.26 -16.59
CA LYS A 18 34.52 5.25 -15.62
C LYS A 18 35.48 4.67 -14.57
N TYR A 19 35.56 3.35 -14.46
CA TYR A 19 36.40 2.64 -13.49
C TYR A 19 37.55 1.88 -14.15
N LEU A 20 37.73 1.98 -15.47
CA LEU A 20 38.77 1.28 -16.20
C LEU A 20 40.07 2.09 -16.20
N ILE A 21 41.14 1.45 -15.75
CA ILE A 21 42.50 1.95 -15.81
C ILE A 21 43.46 0.77 -15.88
N GLY A 22 44.50 0.86 -16.71
CA GLY A 22 45.49 -0.18 -16.85
C GLY A 22 46.28 -0.08 -18.15
N GLU A 23 47.15 -1.08 -18.38
CA GLU A 23 48.03 -1.17 -19.55
C GLU A 23 47.83 -2.52 -20.24
N VAL A 24 47.87 -2.52 -21.58
CA VAL A 24 47.76 -3.74 -22.40
C VAL A 24 49.06 -3.95 -23.17
N HIS A 25 49.75 -5.05 -22.88
CA HIS A 25 50.97 -5.44 -23.59
C HIS A 25 50.64 -6.30 -24.81
N ALA A 26 50.56 -5.68 -25.99
CA ALA A 26 50.23 -6.34 -27.26
C ALA A 26 51.49 -6.73 -28.06
N ASN A 27 52.30 -7.64 -27.51
CA ASN A 27 53.59 -8.04 -28.10
C ASN A 27 53.49 -8.62 -29.52
N PHE A 28 52.32 -9.14 -29.92
CA PHE A 28 52.09 -9.73 -31.23
C PHE A 28 51.97 -8.69 -32.37
N LEU A 29 51.93 -7.39 -32.04
CA LEU A 29 51.93 -6.33 -33.05
C LEU A 29 53.32 -6.13 -33.69
N ASP A 30 54.39 -6.46 -32.95
CA ASP A 30 55.79 -6.26 -33.33
C ASP A 30 56.44 -7.62 -33.67
N ILE A 31 56.17 -8.11 -34.88
CA ILE A 31 56.68 -9.40 -35.38
C ILE A 31 57.87 -9.13 -36.31
N ASP A 32 59.00 -9.78 -36.01
CA ASP A 32 60.19 -9.72 -36.86
C ASP A 32 59.88 -10.22 -38.29
N GLY A 33 60.08 -9.36 -39.29
CA GLY A 33 59.93 -9.68 -40.71
C GLY A 33 58.65 -9.15 -41.38
N GLU A 34 57.75 -8.53 -40.62
CA GLU A 34 56.55 -7.85 -41.15
C GLU A 34 56.76 -6.33 -41.28
N ALA A 35 55.85 -5.65 -41.98
CA ALA A 35 55.89 -4.20 -42.11
C ALA A 35 55.66 -3.48 -40.76
N ASP A 36 56.35 -2.35 -40.54
CA ASP A 36 56.20 -1.52 -39.34
C ASP A 36 54.75 -1.04 -39.21
N ILE A 37 54.15 -1.28 -38.04
CA ILE A 37 52.75 -0.95 -37.73
C ILE A 37 52.61 0.44 -37.10
N ALA A 38 53.72 1.08 -36.76
CA ALA A 38 53.74 2.41 -36.18
C ALA A 38 53.63 3.48 -37.25
N THR A 39 52.95 4.59 -36.94
CA THR A 39 53.05 5.80 -37.76
C THR A 39 54.47 6.36 -37.74
N SER A 40 54.80 7.26 -38.68
CA SER A 40 56.13 7.88 -38.73
C SER A 40 56.54 8.62 -37.44
N SER A 41 55.57 9.08 -36.65
CA SER A 41 55.82 9.69 -35.33
C SER A 41 55.97 8.67 -34.19
N ARG A 42 55.65 7.39 -34.44
CA ARG A 42 55.67 6.26 -33.48
C ARG A 42 54.78 6.44 -32.24
N GLN A 43 53.87 7.41 -32.30
CA GLN A 43 52.90 7.71 -31.24
C GLN A 43 51.54 7.03 -31.47
N LYS A 44 51.28 6.55 -32.69
CA LYS A 44 50.02 5.91 -33.07
C LYS A 44 50.27 4.64 -33.86
N ILE A 45 49.29 3.76 -33.82
CA ILE A 45 49.25 2.54 -34.61
C ILE A 45 48.50 2.84 -35.91
N ILE A 46 48.88 2.21 -37.02
CA ILE A 46 48.13 2.28 -38.27
C ILE A 46 46.80 1.56 -38.05
N GLU A 47 45.70 2.34 -38.04
CA GLU A 47 44.38 1.85 -37.62
C GLU A 47 43.78 0.80 -38.57
N ASP A 48 44.15 0.83 -39.85
CA ASP A 48 43.69 -0.12 -40.88
C ASP A 48 44.54 -1.42 -40.94
N ASP A 49 45.56 -1.57 -40.09
CA ASP A 49 46.38 -2.79 -40.06
C ASP A 49 45.59 -3.96 -39.46
N ALA A 50 45.62 -5.11 -40.14
CA ALA A 50 44.89 -6.30 -39.73
C ALA A 50 45.23 -6.76 -38.29
N ARG A 51 46.47 -6.56 -37.83
CA ARG A 51 46.90 -6.90 -36.47
C ARG A 51 46.25 -5.97 -35.44
N TYR A 52 46.10 -4.69 -35.77
CA TYR A 52 45.43 -3.72 -34.92
C TYR A 52 43.92 -3.99 -34.84
N GLU A 53 43.30 -4.38 -35.95
CA GLU A 53 41.91 -4.84 -35.96
C GLU A 53 41.68 -6.05 -35.05
N GLU A 54 42.60 -7.03 -35.04
CA GLU A 54 42.52 -8.17 -34.12
C GLU A 54 42.68 -7.75 -32.65
N LEU A 55 43.56 -6.78 -32.36
CA LEU A 55 43.66 -6.20 -31.01
C LEU A 55 42.33 -5.53 -30.60
N LYS A 56 41.72 -4.74 -31.49
CA LYS A 56 40.43 -4.08 -31.21
C LYS A 56 39.33 -5.11 -30.94
N LYS A 57 39.27 -6.20 -31.71
CA LYS A 57 38.30 -7.30 -31.47
C LYS A 57 38.53 -7.96 -30.11
N PHE A 58 39.78 -8.20 -29.74
CA PHE A 58 40.12 -8.76 -28.43
C PHE A 58 39.68 -7.83 -27.29
N ILE A 59 40.05 -6.55 -27.36
CA ILE A 59 39.70 -5.56 -26.33
C ILE A 59 38.18 -5.39 -26.25
N TYR A 60 37.48 -5.30 -27.37
CA TYR A 60 36.02 -5.22 -27.39
C TYR A 60 35.36 -6.39 -26.65
N LYS A 61 35.85 -7.61 -26.90
CA LYS A 61 35.37 -8.81 -26.22
C LYS A 61 35.60 -8.73 -24.71
N GLU A 62 36.78 -8.27 -24.29
CA GLU A 62 37.08 -8.09 -22.87
C GLU A 62 36.25 -6.96 -22.23
N LEU A 63 36.00 -5.86 -22.93
CA LEU A 63 35.09 -4.81 -22.47
C LEU A 63 33.67 -5.35 -22.24
N LYS A 64 33.17 -6.23 -23.13
CA LYS A 64 31.88 -6.92 -22.91
C LYS A 64 31.90 -7.89 -21.73
N ASN A 65 33.00 -8.62 -21.52
CA ASN A 65 33.15 -9.48 -20.34
C ASN A 65 33.12 -8.65 -19.05
N ILE A 66 33.83 -7.52 -19.04
CA ILE A 66 33.87 -6.60 -17.90
C ILE A 66 32.49 -5.98 -17.66
N GLN A 67 31.83 -5.49 -18.71
CA GLN A 67 30.48 -4.91 -18.62
C GLN A 67 29.52 -5.92 -17.97
N SER A 68 29.50 -7.16 -18.46
CA SER A 68 28.66 -8.22 -17.89
C SER A 68 28.99 -8.48 -16.42
N SER A 69 30.28 -8.62 -16.09
CA SER A 69 30.74 -8.89 -14.72
C SER A 69 30.38 -7.74 -13.77
N TRP A 70 30.52 -6.50 -14.23
CA TRP A 70 30.18 -5.31 -13.47
C TRP A 70 28.67 -5.26 -13.18
N THR A 71 27.83 -5.51 -14.19
CA THR A 71 26.37 -5.56 -14.03
C THR A 71 25.95 -6.68 -13.07
N ASP A 72 26.53 -7.87 -13.18
CA ASP A 72 26.21 -9.01 -12.31
C ASP A 72 26.58 -8.72 -10.85
N LEU A 73 27.73 -8.09 -10.61
CA LEU A 73 28.15 -7.68 -9.26
C LEU A 73 27.19 -6.66 -8.67
N ARG A 74 26.73 -5.67 -9.44
CA ARG A 74 25.79 -4.66 -8.97
C ARG A 74 24.39 -5.21 -8.72
N ASN A 75 23.92 -6.13 -9.56
CA ASN A 75 22.67 -6.85 -9.34
C ASN A 75 22.74 -7.69 -8.06
N LYS A 76 23.86 -8.37 -7.82
CA LYS A 76 24.07 -9.14 -6.59
C LYS A 76 24.09 -8.25 -5.36
N GLU A 77 24.86 -7.17 -5.38
CA GLU A 77 24.93 -6.22 -4.26
C GLU A 77 23.56 -5.55 -4.00
N GLY A 78 22.86 -5.13 -5.05
CA GLY A 78 21.54 -4.53 -4.94
C GLY A 78 20.50 -5.50 -4.39
N LYS A 79 20.54 -6.77 -4.82
CA LYS A 79 19.74 -7.84 -4.22
C LYS A 79 20.06 -7.99 -2.74
N ASP A 80 21.33 -8.14 -2.38
CA ASP A 80 21.72 -8.39 -1.00
C ASP A 80 21.20 -7.27 -0.08
N LYS A 81 21.31 -6.00 -0.50
CA LYS A 81 20.70 -4.85 0.20
C LYS A 81 19.17 -4.90 0.24
N ALA A 82 18.52 -5.20 -0.88
CA ALA A 82 17.05 -5.27 -0.92
C ALA A 82 16.51 -6.37 0.02
N LEU A 83 17.23 -7.50 0.12
CA LEU A 83 16.88 -8.62 0.99
C LEU A 83 17.18 -8.37 2.48
N GLU A 84 17.82 -7.26 2.84
CA GLU A 84 17.89 -6.80 4.24
C GLU A 84 16.50 -6.38 4.76
N ILE A 85 15.56 -6.03 3.85
CA ILE A 85 14.16 -5.77 4.16
C ILE A 85 13.41 -7.13 4.16
N PRO A 86 12.96 -7.64 5.33
CA PRO A 86 12.44 -9.01 5.43
C PRO A 86 11.27 -9.34 4.48
N ALA A 87 10.40 -8.40 4.18
CA ALA A 87 9.20 -8.58 3.37
C ALA A 87 9.56 -8.67 1.89
N ILE A 88 10.58 -7.91 1.45
CA ILE A 88 11.15 -8.07 0.11
C ILE A 88 11.84 -9.43 0.01
N LYS A 89 12.48 -9.90 1.09
CA LYS A 89 13.09 -11.23 1.13
C LYS A 89 12.07 -12.36 1.04
N GLU A 90 11.00 -12.31 1.82
CA GLU A 90 9.91 -13.27 1.75
C GLU A 90 9.25 -13.26 0.37
N TRP A 91 8.92 -12.08 -0.14
CA TRP A 91 8.41 -11.90 -1.49
C TRP A 91 9.32 -12.52 -2.56
N PHE A 92 10.61 -12.20 -2.54
CA PHE A 92 11.56 -12.67 -3.53
C PHE A 92 11.65 -14.19 -3.56
N GLN A 93 11.51 -14.86 -2.41
CA GLN A 93 11.52 -16.33 -2.33
C GLN A 93 10.36 -16.98 -3.10
N THR A 94 9.19 -16.32 -3.15
CA THR A 94 8.00 -16.80 -3.86
C THR A 94 8.15 -16.78 -5.39
N LEU A 95 9.12 -16.04 -5.93
CA LEU A 95 9.28 -15.88 -7.36
C LEU A 95 9.86 -17.13 -8.05
N PRO A 96 9.39 -17.49 -9.26
CA PRO A 96 10.03 -18.51 -10.07
C PRO A 96 11.42 -18.05 -10.54
N PRO A 97 12.33 -18.97 -10.92
CA PRO A 97 13.72 -18.64 -11.25
C PRO A 97 13.90 -17.54 -12.29
N GLY A 98 13.08 -17.52 -13.35
CA GLY A 98 13.13 -16.48 -14.39
C GLY A 98 12.73 -15.08 -13.88
N SER A 99 11.77 -15.01 -12.95
CA SER A 99 11.32 -13.76 -12.33
C SER A 99 12.33 -13.24 -11.31
N LYS A 100 13.03 -14.14 -10.58
CA LYS A 100 14.09 -13.75 -9.65
C LYS A 100 15.19 -12.95 -10.32
N LYS A 101 15.69 -13.42 -11.47
CA LYS A 101 16.74 -12.72 -12.22
C LYS A 101 16.33 -11.29 -12.64
N ARG A 102 15.07 -11.08 -12.97
CA ARG A 102 14.54 -9.76 -13.33
C ARG A 102 14.36 -8.84 -12.13
N ALA A 103 13.92 -9.39 -10.99
CA ALA A 103 13.89 -8.64 -9.73
C ALA A 103 15.29 -8.23 -9.28
N GLU A 104 16.29 -9.11 -9.40
CA GLU A 104 17.71 -8.80 -9.14
C GLU A 104 18.21 -7.64 -10.02
N SER A 105 17.80 -7.60 -11.29
CA SER A 105 18.13 -6.49 -12.21
C SER A 105 17.59 -5.14 -11.72
N ILE A 106 16.31 -5.08 -11.31
CA ILE A 106 15.74 -3.84 -10.73
C ILE A 106 16.49 -3.41 -9.48
N PHE A 107 16.78 -4.36 -8.57
CA PHE A 107 17.52 -4.06 -7.35
C PHE A 107 18.92 -3.54 -7.64
N GLY A 108 19.59 -4.12 -8.64
CA GLY A 108 20.87 -3.63 -9.14
C GLY A 108 20.79 -2.22 -9.69
N LYS A 109 19.77 -1.90 -10.49
CA LYS A 109 19.55 -0.54 -11.04
C LYS A 109 19.31 0.48 -9.92
N ILE A 110 18.46 0.16 -8.94
CA ILE A 110 18.21 1.04 -7.79
C ILE A 110 19.48 1.23 -6.95
N ASN A 111 20.28 0.17 -6.76
CA ASN A 111 21.53 0.27 -6.00
C ASN A 111 22.60 1.15 -6.68
N GLN A 112 22.53 1.29 -8.01
CA GLN A 112 23.44 2.17 -8.77
C GLN A 112 23.09 3.66 -8.65
N LEU A 113 21.89 4.00 -8.18
CA LEU A 113 21.51 5.39 -7.96
C LEU A 113 22.29 5.98 -6.78
N THR A 114 22.89 7.15 -7.04
CA THR A 114 23.48 8.00 -5.99
C THR A 114 22.33 8.69 -5.25
N LEU A 115 22.06 8.25 -4.02
CA LEU A 115 20.95 8.74 -3.19
C LEU A 115 21.51 9.43 -1.94
N GLU A 116 20.79 10.45 -1.46
CA GLU A 116 21.19 11.23 -0.27
C GLU A 116 20.92 10.49 1.04
N SER A 117 19.97 9.56 1.07
CA SER A 117 19.62 8.76 2.25
C SER A 117 19.33 7.30 1.93
N GLU A 118 19.58 6.42 2.91
CA GLU A 118 19.21 5.00 2.83
C GLU A 118 17.68 4.79 2.91
N ASP A 119 16.93 5.72 3.52
CA ASP A 119 15.46 5.66 3.54
C ASP A 119 14.86 5.87 2.14
N ASP A 120 15.45 6.74 1.32
CA ASP A 120 15.04 6.91 -0.07
C ASP A 120 15.34 5.65 -0.89
N ARG A 121 16.45 4.95 -0.58
CA ARG A 121 16.77 3.66 -1.21
C ARG A 121 15.73 2.59 -0.86
N LYS A 122 15.33 2.49 0.41
CA LYS A 122 14.28 1.57 0.86
C LYS A 122 12.94 1.86 0.18
N ARG A 123 12.58 3.14 0.05
CA ARG A 123 11.37 3.58 -0.69
C ARG A 123 11.43 3.16 -2.15
N LEU A 124 12.57 3.35 -2.81
CA LEU A 124 12.75 2.92 -4.20
C LEU A 124 12.67 1.39 -4.34
N PHE A 125 13.22 0.61 -3.40
CA PHE A 125 13.03 -0.84 -3.40
C PHE A 125 11.55 -1.23 -3.27
N LYS A 126 10.81 -0.59 -2.35
CA LYS A 126 9.36 -0.79 -2.22
C LYS A 126 8.66 -0.52 -3.55
N HIS A 127 8.87 0.65 -4.16
CA HIS A 127 8.24 1.00 -5.43
C HIS A 127 8.68 0.09 -6.59
N GLY A 128 9.94 -0.37 -6.60
CA GLY A 128 10.46 -1.33 -7.56
C GLY A 128 9.77 -2.70 -7.49
N VAL A 129 9.49 -3.20 -6.27
CA VAL A 129 8.73 -4.44 -6.08
C VAL A 129 7.29 -4.30 -6.57
N LEU A 130 6.65 -3.14 -6.32
CA LEU A 130 5.29 -2.84 -6.79
C LEU A 130 5.21 -2.81 -8.33
N ALA A 131 6.14 -2.09 -8.96
CA ALA A 131 6.26 -2.05 -10.40
C ALA A 131 6.50 -3.45 -11.00
N PHE A 132 7.33 -4.26 -10.35
CA PHE A 132 7.61 -5.62 -10.81
C PHE A 132 6.37 -6.51 -10.81
N GLU A 133 5.62 -6.56 -9.71
CA GLU A 133 4.42 -7.42 -9.62
C GLU A 133 3.31 -6.95 -10.56
N SER A 134 3.20 -5.64 -10.80
CA SER A 134 2.36 -5.09 -11.87
C SER A 134 2.68 -5.71 -13.23
N LEU A 135 3.95 -5.63 -13.61
CA LEU A 135 4.42 -6.03 -14.94
C LEU A 135 4.40 -7.55 -15.09
N LYS A 136 4.67 -8.29 -14.02
CA LYS A 136 4.49 -9.75 -13.95
C LYS A 136 3.05 -10.16 -14.18
N TYR A 137 2.09 -9.47 -13.55
CA TYR A 137 0.67 -9.73 -13.77
C TYR A 137 0.24 -9.48 -15.23
N LYS A 138 0.78 -8.43 -15.85
CA LYS A 138 0.56 -8.11 -17.27
C LYS A 138 1.37 -8.98 -18.25
N GLN A 139 2.14 -9.97 -17.77
CA GLN A 139 3.11 -10.76 -18.57
C GLN A 139 4.11 -9.89 -19.36
N ASN A 140 4.39 -8.68 -18.88
CA ASN A 140 5.20 -7.67 -19.57
C ASN A 140 6.44 -7.30 -18.75
N LEU A 141 7.08 -8.30 -18.14
CA LEU A 141 8.30 -8.10 -17.35
C LEU A 141 9.47 -7.60 -18.20
N ASP A 142 9.43 -7.80 -19.52
CA ASP A 142 10.42 -7.28 -20.46
C ASP A 142 10.45 -5.74 -20.52
N ALA A 143 9.36 -5.06 -20.14
CA ALA A 143 9.34 -3.59 -20.06
C ALA A 143 10.36 -3.04 -19.05
N LEU A 144 10.74 -3.81 -18.03
CA LEU A 144 11.76 -3.42 -17.05
C LEU A 144 13.17 -3.37 -17.64
N ASP A 145 13.40 -4.10 -18.73
CA ASP A 145 14.68 -4.11 -19.43
C ASP A 145 14.88 -2.81 -20.23
N GLN A 146 13.80 -2.07 -20.52
CA GLN A 146 13.85 -0.77 -21.20
C GLN A 146 14.26 0.39 -20.28
N ILE A 147 14.28 0.18 -18.94
CA ILE A 147 14.78 1.19 -18.01
C ILE A 147 16.29 1.34 -18.21
N SER A 148 16.71 2.38 -18.92
CA SER A 148 18.12 2.66 -19.23
C SER A 148 18.84 3.29 -18.05
N THR A 149 19.99 2.73 -17.64
CA THR A 149 20.89 3.32 -16.63
C THR A 149 21.78 4.45 -17.20
N GLU A 150 21.69 4.72 -18.49
CA GLU A 150 22.60 5.62 -19.21
C GLU A 150 22.06 7.05 -19.28
N SER A 151 20.73 7.22 -19.25
CA SER A 151 20.05 8.52 -19.26
C SER A 151 19.00 8.60 -18.16
N LEU A 152 19.19 9.53 -17.23
CA LEU A 152 18.24 9.79 -16.15
C LEU A 152 16.87 10.24 -16.68
N ALA A 153 16.84 10.99 -17.79
CA ALA A 153 15.59 11.47 -18.39
C ALA A 153 14.75 10.33 -19.01
N GLU A 154 15.38 9.42 -19.73
CA GLU A 154 14.69 8.25 -20.32
C GLU A 154 14.23 7.26 -19.24
N SER A 155 15.03 7.11 -18.18
CA SER A 155 14.62 6.39 -16.97
C SER A 155 13.39 7.00 -16.32
N LEU A 156 13.31 8.34 -16.24
CA LEU A 156 12.17 9.04 -15.63
C LEU A 156 10.89 8.90 -16.45
N ASP A 157 10.97 8.93 -17.78
CA ASP A 157 9.79 8.71 -18.65
C ASP A 157 9.31 7.26 -18.59
N ALA A 158 10.21 6.28 -18.63
CA ALA A 158 9.86 4.87 -18.46
C ALA A 158 9.27 4.59 -17.07
N LEU A 159 9.81 5.24 -16.03
CA LEU A 159 9.25 5.18 -14.69
C LEU A 159 7.88 5.86 -14.62
N ALA A 160 7.68 7.02 -15.24
CA ALA A 160 6.41 7.73 -15.29
C ALA A 160 5.30 6.89 -15.96
N ASP A 161 5.61 6.18 -17.04
CA ASP A 161 4.68 5.24 -17.67
C ASP A 161 4.36 4.05 -16.75
N ILE A 162 5.35 3.53 -16.03
CA ILE A 162 5.15 2.47 -15.02
C ILE A 162 4.29 2.98 -13.84
N PHE A 163 4.46 4.23 -13.41
CA PHE A 163 3.68 4.87 -12.35
C PHE A 163 2.26 5.24 -12.80
N GLY A 164 2.06 5.67 -14.04
CA GLY A 164 0.72 5.82 -14.62
C GLY A 164 -0.03 4.48 -14.67
N ASN A 165 0.69 3.38 -14.89
CA ASN A 165 0.16 2.03 -14.74
C ASN A 165 -0.06 1.60 -13.27
N LEU A 166 0.55 2.27 -12.29
CA LEU A 166 0.40 2.00 -10.87
C LEU A 166 -0.91 2.61 -10.34
N ASP A 167 -1.33 3.77 -10.83
CA ASP A 167 -2.68 4.31 -10.60
C ASP A 167 -3.76 3.33 -11.08
N ASP A 168 -3.51 2.65 -12.20
CA ASP A 168 -4.39 1.58 -12.68
C ASP A 168 -4.40 0.38 -11.74
N ILE A 169 -3.27 -0.01 -11.17
CA ILE A 169 -3.21 -1.04 -10.12
C ILE A 169 -3.98 -0.58 -8.88
N GLU A 170 -3.79 0.64 -8.39
CA GLU A 170 -4.51 1.13 -7.22
C GLU A 170 -6.02 1.09 -7.47
N ALA A 171 -6.46 1.49 -8.67
CA ALA A 171 -7.86 1.38 -9.07
C ALA A 171 -8.36 -0.08 -9.12
N THR A 172 -7.50 -0.98 -9.56
CA THR A 172 -7.64 -2.44 -9.55
C THR A 172 -7.79 -2.94 -8.09
N LEU A 173 -6.86 -2.66 -7.18
CA LEU A 173 -6.94 -3.11 -5.77
C LEU A 173 -8.15 -2.53 -5.04
N TYR A 174 -8.44 -1.25 -5.28
CA TYR A 174 -9.63 -0.60 -4.76
C TYR A 174 -10.89 -1.33 -5.25
N HIS A 175 -10.97 -1.71 -6.53
CA HIS A 175 -12.09 -2.50 -7.04
C HIS A 175 -12.27 -3.84 -6.31
N GLN A 176 -11.18 -4.53 -5.95
CA GLN A 176 -11.24 -5.77 -5.16
C GLN A 176 -11.82 -5.52 -3.77
N ILE A 177 -11.32 -4.50 -3.05
CA ILE A 177 -11.81 -4.12 -1.72
C ILE A 177 -13.32 -3.87 -1.78
N ILE A 178 -13.77 -3.12 -2.78
CA ILE A 178 -15.18 -2.80 -2.99
C ILE A 178 -15.98 -4.10 -3.25
N LYS A 179 -15.43 -5.06 -4.01
CA LYS A 179 -16.10 -6.34 -4.30
C LYS A 179 -16.30 -7.17 -3.04
N GLU A 180 -15.28 -7.25 -2.20
CA GLU A 180 -15.35 -7.93 -0.90
C GLU A 180 -16.37 -7.25 0.03
N ARG A 181 -16.38 -5.91 0.07
CA ARG A 181 -17.38 -5.14 0.83
C ARG A 181 -18.81 -5.41 0.35
N VAL A 182 -19.03 -5.48 -0.95
CA VAL A 182 -20.36 -5.83 -1.49
C VAL A 182 -20.77 -7.25 -1.10
N ALA A 183 -19.83 -8.20 -1.04
CA ALA A 183 -20.12 -9.54 -0.55
C ALA A 183 -20.52 -9.52 0.94
N VAL A 184 -19.80 -8.78 1.77
CA VAL A 184 -20.13 -8.56 3.20
C VAL A 184 -21.53 -7.97 3.36
N ILE A 185 -21.89 -6.95 2.57
CA ILE A 185 -23.20 -6.32 2.62
C ILE A 185 -24.32 -7.29 2.21
N ARG A 186 -24.10 -8.13 1.19
CA ARG A 186 -25.07 -9.18 0.80
C ARG A 186 -25.27 -10.20 1.91
N THR A 187 -24.19 -10.62 2.57
CA THR A 187 -24.28 -11.52 3.73
C THR A 187 -25.07 -10.86 4.89
N LEU A 188 -24.91 -9.56 5.11
CA LEU A 188 -25.71 -8.82 6.09
C LEU A 188 -27.19 -8.77 5.68
N GLN A 189 -27.50 -8.48 4.41
CA GLN A 189 -28.86 -8.49 3.85
C GLN A 189 -29.58 -9.82 4.07
N GLU A 190 -28.91 -10.93 3.79
CA GLU A 190 -29.44 -12.28 4.00
C GLU A 190 -29.72 -12.54 5.48
N LYS A 191 -28.75 -12.23 6.36
CA LYS A 191 -28.90 -12.42 7.81
C LYS A 191 -30.04 -11.59 8.41
N VAL A 192 -30.25 -10.37 7.92
CA VAL A 192 -31.35 -9.52 8.40
C VAL A 192 -32.70 -10.04 7.88
N LYS A 193 -32.78 -10.53 6.64
CA LYS A 193 -34.02 -11.11 6.05
C LYS A 193 -34.45 -12.41 6.73
N ASP A 194 -33.51 -13.26 7.11
CA ASP A 194 -33.81 -14.57 7.70
C ASP A 194 -34.18 -14.50 9.19
N ASN A 195 -34.39 -13.29 9.75
CA ASN A 195 -34.51 -13.09 11.20
C ASN A 195 -33.36 -13.78 11.95
N ALA A 196 -32.14 -13.75 11.39
CA ALA A 196 -31.00 -14.38 12.01
C ALA A 196 -30.82 -13.83 13.43
N LEU A 197 -30.34 -14.67 14.33
CA LEU A 197 -30.15 -14.33 15.74
C LEU A 197 -29.47 -12.96 15.86
N GLU A 198 -30.11 -12.07 16.60
CA GLU A 198 -29.72 -10.67 16.82
C GLU A 198 -28.22 -10.48 17.13
N LYS A 199 -27.63 -11.43 17.86
CA LYS A 199 -26.20 -11.50 18.19
C LYS A 199 -25.29 -11.63 16.97
N VAL A 200 -25.77 -12.24 15.89
CA VAL A 200 -25.03 -12.43 14.64
C VAL A 200 -24.92 -11.11 13.89
N VAL A 201 -26.02 -10.34 13.78
CA VAL A 201 -26.03 -9.02 13.15
C VAL A 201 -25.15 -8.04 13.94
N GLN A 202 -25.25 -8.08 15.27
CA GLN A 202 -24.41 -7.30 16.18
C GLN A 202 -22.92 -7.58 15.98
N LYS A 203 -22.50 -8.85 16.05
CA LYS A 203 -21.09 -9.24 15.84
C LYS A 203 -20.62 -8.77 14.46
N PHE A 204 -21.44 -8.99 13.44
CA PHE A 204 -21.12 -8.63 12.07
C PHE A 204 -20.92 -7.12 11.88
N LEU A 205 -21.80 -6.28 12.43
CA LEU A 205 -21.65 -4.82 12.34
C LEU A 205 -20.38 -4.34 13.04
N PHE A 206 -20.04 -4.92 14.19
CA PHE A 206 -18.86 -4.54 14.93
C PHE A 206 -17.54 -4.99 14.31
N ASP A 207 -17.56 -6.09 13.56
CA ASP A 207 -16.42 -6.56 12.77
C ASP A 207 -16.25 -5.72 11.48
N HIS A 208 -17.29 -4.95 11.09
CA HIS A 208 -17.35 -4.18 9.85
C HIS A 208 -17.87 -2.75 10.06
N LEU A 209 -17.24 -1.98 10.97
CA LEU A 209 -17.66 -0.61 11.31
C LEU A 209 -17.66 0.36 10.14
N TRP A 210 -16.90 0.06 9.08
CA TRP A 210 -16.91 0.81 7.83
C TRP A 210 -18.29 0.84 7.14
N LEU A 211 -19.21 -0.04 7.53
CA LEU A 211 -20.62 0.02 7.16
C LEU A 211 -21.28 1.31 7.69
N LEU A 212 -20.98 1.70 8.93
CA LEU A 212 -21.54 2.90 9.57
C LEU A 212 -20.86 4.19 9.12
N ASP A 213 -19.57 4.10 8.81
CA ASP A 213 -18.77 5.21 8.29
C ASP A 213 -17.53 4.68 7.56
N PRO A 214 -17.35 4.92 6.24
CA PRO A 214 -16.20 4.41 5.50
C PRO A 214 -14.84 4.82 6.08
N SER A 215 -14.76 5.92 6.84
CA SER A 215 -13.52 6.38 7.49
C SER A 215 -13.08 5.51 8.67
N TRP A 216 -13.92 4.56 9.13
CA TRP A 216 -13.65 3.71 10.29
C TRP A 216 -13.04 2.34 9.95
N GLU A 217 -12.46 2.22 8.76
CA GLU A 217 -11.80 0.99 8.28
C GLU A 217 -10.58 0.58 9.11
N ARG A 218 -9.87 1.56 9.70
CA ARG A 218 -8.69 1.34 10.55
C ARG A 218 -8.98 1.74 12.00
N ALA A 219 -10.00 1.15 12.60
CA ALA A 219 -10.21 1.29 14.04
C ALA A 219 -8.99 0.74 14.79
N THR A 220 -8.37 1.55 15.65
CA THR A 220 -7.22 1.14 16.45
C THR A 220 -7.69 0.70 17.82
N GLU A 221 -7.37 -0.53 18.21
CA GLU A 221 -7.65 -1.01 19.55
C GLU A 221 -6.71 -0.31 20.53
N THR A 222 -7.27 0.37 21.52
CA THR A 222 -6.52 0.89 22.67
C THR A 222 -6.99 0.13 23.91
N PRO A 223 -6.38 -1.05 24.23
CA PRO A 223 -6.95 -2.01 25.18
C PRO A 223 -7.33 -1.40 26.53
N VAL A 224 -6.50 -0.48 27.04
CA VAL A 224 -6.73 0.19 28.33
C VAL A 224 -7.97 1.07 28.32
N MET A 225 -8.16 1.87 27.27
CA MET A 225 -9.33 2.76 27.17
C MET A 225 -10.60 1.94 26.91
N GLU A 226 -10.51 0.89 26.09
CA GLU A 226 -11.64 -0.01 25.87
C GLU A 226 -12.07 -0.72 27.15
N GLU A 227 -11.13 -1.18 27.98
CA GLU A 227 -11.46 -1.82 29.26
C GLU A 227 -12.12 -0.83 30.23
N GLN A 228 -11.62 0.40 30.32
CA GLN A 228 -12.20 1.45 31.17
C GLN A 228 -13.61 1.84 30.71
N VAL A 229 -13.83 1.99 29.40
CA VAL A 229 -15.15 2.29 28.85
C VAL A 229 -16.10 1.09 29.00
N SER A 230 -15.61 -0.14 28.87
CA SER A 230 -16.40 -1.35 29.13
C SER A 230 -16.85 -1.44 30.60
N LYS A 231 -15.97 -1.11 31.56
CA LYS A 231 -16.32 -1.01 32.99
C LYS A 231 -17.38 0.06 33.22
N LEU A 232 -17.19 1.25 32.65
CA LEU A 232 -18.16 2.34 32.69
C LEU A 232 -19.54 1.89 32.17
N PHE A 233 -19.60 1.18 31.04
CA PHE A 233 -20.86 0.69 30.49
C PHE A 233 -21.54 -0.33 31.40
N LYS A 234 -20.78 -1.25 32.02
CA LYS A 234 -21.32 -2.20 33.00
C LYS A 234 -21.88 -1.51 34.25
N GLU A 235 -21.22 -0.47 34.74
CA GLU A 235 -21.73 0.35 35.85
C GLU A 235 -23.02 1.07 35.47
N ILE A 236 -23.03 1.69 34.27
CA ILE A 236 -24.20 2.35 33.72
C ILE A 236 -25.37 1.38 33.55
N GLU A 237 -25.10 0.12 33.20
CA GLU A 237 -26.06 -0.98 33.06
C GLU A 237 -26.63 -1.47 34.37
N ALA A 238 -25.82 -1.53 35.42
CA ALA A 238 -26.27 -1.96 36.75
C ALA A 238 -27.40 -1.05 37.27
N ASP A 239 -27.34 0.24 36.93
CA ASP A 239 -28.33 1.25 37.32
C ASP A 239 -29.61 1.27 36.46
N LEU A 240 -29.69 0.47 35.38
CA LEU A 240 -30.87 0.43 34.51
C LEU A 240 -31.98 -0.44 35.10
N LYS A 241 -33.24 -0.06 34.83
CA LYS A 241 -34.40 -0.89 35.16
C LYS A 241 -34.40 -2.15 34.31
N GLU A 242 -35.03 -3.22 34.80
CA GLU A 242 -35.08 -4.52 34.10
C GLU A 242 -35.75 -4.44 32.70
N GLU A 243 -36.71 -3.54 32.50
CA GLU A 243 -37.30 -3.29 31.17
C GLU A 243 -36.31 -2.61 30.21
N GLU A 244 -35.50 -1.67 30.72
CA GLU A 244 -34.47 -0.98 29.94
C GLU A 244 -33.34 -1.95 29.56
N LYS A 245 -32.93 -2.85 30.47
CA LYS A 245 -31.94 -3.91 30.18
C LYS A 245 -32.44 -4.88 29.11
N LYS A 246 -33.69 -5.34 29.21
CA LYS A 246 -34.31 -6.23 28.21
C LYS A 246 -34.45 -5.54 26.85
N SER A 247 -34.59 -4.22 26.82
CA SER A 247 -34.72 -3.43 25.60
C SER A 247 -33.40 -3.11 24.90
N ARG A 248 -32.23 -3.35 25.53
CA ARG A 248 -30.93 -3.10 24.92
C ARG A 248 -30.42 -4.33 24.20
N LEU A 249 -29.75 -4.10 23.07
CA LEU A 249 -29.10 -5.15 22.29
C LEU A 249 -27.61 -5.19 22.65
N ASP A 250 -26.87 -4.12 22.40
CA ASP A 250 -25.48 -3.98 22.84
C ASP A 250 -24.95 -2.56 22.73
N ILE A 251 -23.87 -2.26 23.46
CA ILE A 251 -23.09 -1.03 23.32
C ILE A 251 -21.62 -1.35 23.11
N LYS A 252 -21.00 -0.69 22.13
CA LYS A 252 -19.58 -0.86 21.86
C LYS A 252 -18.87 0.49 21.75
N TYR A 253 -17.62 0.49 22.19
CA TYR A 253 -16.72 1.63 22.06
C TYR A 253 -15.51 1.25 21.19
N ARG A 254 -15.09 2.20 20.35
CA ARG A 254 -13.90 2.11 19.51
C ARG A 254 -13.22 3.46 19.38
N LYS A 255 -11.92 3.45 19.08
CA LYS A 255 -11.18 4.65 18.68
C LYS A 255 -10.81 4.55 17.20
N THR A 256 -11.25 5.51 16.40
CA THR A 256 -11.07 5.53 14.94
C THR A 256 -10.51 6.88 14.53
N SER A 257 -9.37 6.92 13.83
CA SER A 257 -8.82 8.16 13.25
C SER A 257 -8.73 9.34 14.23
N GLY A 258 -8.38 9.06 15.51
CA GLY A 258 -8.29 10.08 16.57
C GLY A 258 -9.60 10.48 17.24
N GLN A 259 -10.74 9.92 16.82
CA GLN A 259 -12.06 10.15 17.40
C GLN A 259 -12.52 8.94 18.24
N HIS A 260 -13.18 9.22 19.37
CA HIS A 260 -13.87 8.21 20.16
C HIS A 260 -15.26 7.97 19.59
N VAL A 261 -15.62 6.71 19.37
CA VAL A 261 -16.92 6.35 18.79
C VAL A 261 -17.63 5.38 19.73
N VAL A 262 -18.90 5.68 20.01
CA VAL A 262 -19.80 4.82 20.78
C VAL A 262 -20.96 4.42 19.89
N ILE A 263 -21.20 3.12 19.79
CA ILE A 263 -22.25 2.55 18.96
C ILE A 263 -23.24 1.86 19.88
N GLU A 264 -24.46 2.40 19.95
CA GLU A 264 -25.58 1.80 20.69
C GLU A 264 -26.49 1.13 19.68
N LEU A 265 -26.61 -0.19 19.80
CA LEU A 265 -27.53 -0.99 19.00
C LEU A 265 -28.83 -1.16 19.77
N LYS A 266 -29.96 -0.87 19.11
CA LYS A 266 -31.30 -1.26 19.58
C LYS A 266 -31.76 -2.54 18.91
N ARG A 267 -32.66 -3.25 19.60
CA ARG A 267 -33.33 -4.42 19.02
C ARG A 267 -34.09 -4.00 17.75
N PRO A 268 -34.11 -4.80 16.68
CA PRO A 268 -34.75 -4.41 15.42
C PRO A 268 -36.21 -3.97 15.56
N GLU A 269 -37.00 -4.69 16.38
CA GLU A 269 -38.43 -4.41 16.56
C GLU A 269 -38.73 -3.29 17.57
N ARG A 270 -37.71 -2.77 18.29
CA ARG A 270 -37.88 -1.79 19.35
C ARG A 270 -38.05 -0.39 18.76
N VAL A 271 -39.18 0.23 19.09
CA VAL A 271 -39.44 1.64 18.83
C VAL A 271 -38.98 2.45 20.05
N VAL A 272 -38.18 3.49 19.80
CA VAL A 272 -37.66 4.44 20.80
C VAL A 272 -38.01 5.87 20.38
N SER A 273 -37.91 6.84 21.28
CA SER A 273 -38.05 8.26 20.93
C SER A 273 -36.70 8.97 20.87
N THR A 274 -36.66 10.15 20.25
CA THR A 274 -35.48 11.02 20.26
C THR A 274 -35.02 11.33 21.68
N ALA A 275 -35.97 11.60 22.59
CA ALA A 275 -35.69 11.92 23.98
C ALA A 275 -35.04 10.74 24.74
N GLU A 276 -35.48 9.51 24.46
CA GLU A 276 -34.88 8.30 25.05
C GLU A 276 -33.42 8.12 24.61
N LEU A 277 -33.16 8.23 23.30
CA LEU A 277 -31.80 8.13 22.77
C LEU A 277 -30.90 9.25 23.27
N LEU A 278 -31.39 10.49 23.31
CA LEU A 278 -30.64 11.65 23.80
C LEU A 278 -30.23 11.46 25.27
N ALA A 279 -31.15 10.99 26.12
CA ALA A 279 -30.85 10.71 27.53
C ALA A 279 -29.76 9.66 27.71
N GLN A 280 -29.78 8.60 26.88
CA GLN A 280 -28.74 7.56 26.88
C GLN A 280 -27.39 8.09 26.40
N VAL A 281 -27.38 8.80 25.27
CA VAL A 281 -26.18 9.48 24.74
C VAL A 281 -25.56 10.39 25.79
N ASP A 282 -26.37 11.20 26.49
CA ASP A 282 -25.87 12.09 27.54
C ASP A 282 -25.30 11.34 28.76
N LYS A 283 -25.79 10.15 29.08
CA LYS A 283 -25.22 9.29 30.13
C LYS A 283 -23.83 8.79 29.71
N TYR A 284 -23.71 8.25 28.50
CA TYR A 284 -22.43 7.76 27.95
C TYR A 284 -21.41 8.88 27.78
N ARG A 285 -21.84 10.01 27.21
CA ARG A 285 -21.00 11.20 27.00
C ARG A 285 -20.39 11.69 28.31
N ARG A 286 -21.20 11.84 29.37
CA ARG A 286 -20.69 12.26 30.68
C ARG A 286 -19.68 11.26 31.26
N GLY A 287 -19.93 9.97 31.10
CA GLY A 287 -19.02 8.94 31.58
C GLY A 287 -17.67 8.96 30.85
N ILE A 288 -17.70 8.98 29.51
CA ILE A 288 -16.47 8.99 28.69
C ILE A 288 -15.70 10.29 28.89
N GLN A 289 -16.38 11.45 28.96
CA GLN A 289 -15.72 12.71 29.24
C GLN A 289 -15.00 12.73 30.60
N LYS A 290 -15.54 12.05 31.62
CA LYS A 290 -14.85 11.88 32.91
C LYS A 290 -13.56 11.05 32.76
N LEU A 291 -13.61 9.95 32.00
CA LEU A 291 -12.44 9.12 31.71
C LEU A 291 -11.37 9.91 30.95
N LEU A 292 -11.76 10.62 29.90
CA LEU A 292 -10.86 11.47 29.11
C LEU A 292 -10.24 12.58 29.96
N LYS A 293 -11.03 13.20 30.84
CA LYS A 293 -10.52 14.21 31.77
C LYS A 293 -9.49 13.63 32.73
N ALA A 294 -9.75 12.46 33.31
CA ALA A 294 -8.81 11.78 34.20
C ALA A 294 -7.51 11.39 33.49
N ALA A 295 -7.58 11.07 32.20
CA ALA A 295 -6.43 10.75 31.35
C ALA A 295 -5.72 11.98 30.75
N GLY A 296 -6.14 13.21 31.07
CA GLY A 296 -5.54 14.43 30.51
C GLY A 296 -5.88 14.69 29.03
N ARG A 297 -6.92 14.07 28.50
CA ARG A 297 -7.32 14.03 27.07
C ARG A 297 -8.68 14.69 26.81
N SER A 298 -8.99 15.75 27.56
CA SER A 298 -10.33 16.39 27.53
C SER A 298 -10.70 17.02 26.17
N ASN A 299 -9.72 17.23 25.30
CA ASN A 299 -9.87 17.81 23.97
C ASN A 299 -10.25 16.78 22.90
N GLU A 300 -10.19 15.48 23.19
CA GLU A 300 -10.55 14.45 22.23
C GLU A 300 -12.08 14.40 22.02
N SER A 301 -12.51 14.28 20.75
CA SER A 301 -13.92 14.30 20.39
C SER A 301 -14.56 12.92 20.56
N VAL A 302 -15.84 12.91 20.94
CA VAL A 302 -16.65 11.68 21.06
C VAL A 302 -17.87 11.80 20.14
N ALA A 303 -18.09 10.78 19.33
CA ALA A 303 -19.25 10.62 18.46
C ALA A 303 -20.10 9.42 18.91
N PHE A 304 -21.41 9.52 18.69
CA PHE A 304 -22.38 8.51 19.07
C PHE A 304 -23.21 8.10 17.84
N VAL A 305 -23.34 6.80 17.62
CA VAL A 305 -24.20 6.25 16.57
C VAL A 305 -25.23 5.34 17.21
N CYS A 306 -26.49 5.74 17.12
CA CYS A 306 -27.62 4.93 17.57
C CYS A 306 -28.19 4.19 16.37
N VAL A 307 -28.09 2.86 16.37
CA VAL A 307 -28.60 2.04 15.28
C VAL A 307 -29.94 1.42 15.67
N VAL A 308 -30.98 1.68 14.88
CA VAL A 308 -32.38 1.29 15.17
C VAL A 308 -32.98 0.48 14.02
N GLY A 309 -33.94 -0.40 14.30
CA GLY A 309 -34.62 -1.17 13.24
C GLY A 309 -35.91 -0.54 12.73
N LYS A 310 -36.53 0.35 13.53
CA LYS A 310 -37.75 1.09 13.18
C LYS A 310 -37.53 2.58 13.35
N GLU A 311 -38.35 3.36 12.66
CA GLU A 311 -38.43 4.81 12.87
C GLU A 311 -38.72 5.12 14.34
N LEU A 312 -38.20 6.25 14.81
CA LEU A 312 -38.47 6.71 16.16
C LEU A 312 -39.95 7.07 16.30
N SER A 313 -40.51 6.89 17.49
CA SER A 313 -41.94 7.12 17.74
C SER A 313 -42.41 8.55 17.47
N ASP A 314 -41.48 9.50 17.50
CA ASP A 314 -41.69 10.92 17.28
C ASP A 314 -41.34 11.39 15.85
N TRP A 315 -40.92 10.48 14.96
CA TRP A 315 -40.75 10.77 13.53
C TRP A 315 -42.09 10.68 12.80
N THR A 316 -42.99 11.62 13.10
CA THR A 316 -44.33 11.64 12.49
C THR A 316 -44.32 12.07 11.03
N ASP A 317 -43.29 12.82 10.63
CA ASP A 317 -43.03 13.28 9.26
C ASP A 317 -41.54 13.56 9.08
N GLU A 318 -41.13 13.91 7.86
CA GLU A 318 -39.73 14.19 7.52
C GLU A 318 -39.18 15.38 8.33
N LYS A 319 -40.02 16.38 8.63
CA LYS A 319 -39.59 17.55 9.41
C LYS A 319 -39.29 17.16 10.85
N ALA A 320 -40.10 16.32 11.46
CA ALA A 320 -39.87 15.77 12.79
C ALA A 320 -38.59 14.92 12.83
N ARG A 321 -38.32 14.16 11.76
CA ARG A 321 -37.06 13.41 11.59
C ARG A 321 -35.84 14.34 11.50
N GLU A 322 -35.91 15.41 10.71
CA GLU A 322 -34.86 16.43 10.61
C GLU A 322 -34.61 17.16 11.94
N GLU A 323 -35.68 17.51 12.66
CA GLU A 323 -35.59 18.15 13.97
C GLU A 323 -34.92 17.22 14.99
N SER A 324 -35.30 15.94 15.01
CA SER A 324 -34.64 14.90 15.79
C SER A 324 -33.15 14.80 15.46
N ALA A 325 -32.78 14.79 14.18
CA ALA A 325 -31.39 14.73 13.74
C ALA A 325 -30.57 15.93 14.26
N LYS A 326 -31.10 17.15 14.13
CA LYS A 326 -30.46 18.39 14.64
C LYS A 326 -30.26 18.36 16.16
N ILE A 327 -31.22 17.84 16.91
CA ILE A 327 -31.11 17.73 18.38
C ILE A 327 -29.97 16.78 18.77
N LEU A 328 -29.88 15.62 18.13
CA LEU A 328 -28.84 14.63 18.41
C LEU A 328 -27.46 15.11 17.94
N GLU A 329 -27.40 15.83 16.83
CA GLU A 329 -26.15 16.39 16.29
C GLU A 329 -25.46 17.34 17.27
N GLN A 330 -26.21 18.11 18.08
CA GLN A 330 -25.65 18.95 19.15
C GLN A 330 -24.81 18.16 20.18
N LYS A 331 -25.02 16.85 20.26
CA LYS A 331 -24.26 15.93 21.13
C LYS A 331 -23.28 15.05 20.34
N ASN A 332 -23.02 15.38 19.08
CA ASN A 332 -22.30 14.53 18.12
C ASN A 332 -22.92 13.14 17.99
N ALA A 333 -24.25 13.06 18.07
CA ALA A 333 -25.00 11.82 17.92
C ALA A 333 -25.78 11.81 16.62
N ARG A 334 -25.89 10.63 16.00
CA ARG A 334 -26.77 10.41 14.85
C ARG A 334 -27.54 9.09 14.99
N VAL A 335 -28.71 9.03 14.37
CA VAL A 335 -29.49 7.80 14.24
C VAL A 335 -29.26 7.22 12.85
N VAL A 336 -29.05 5.91 12.78
CA VAL A 336 -28.93 5.16 11.53
C VAL A 336 -29.91 4.01 11.59
N MET A 337 -30.78 3.85 10.59
CA MET A 337 -31.66 2.69 10.55
C MET A 337 -30.96 1.49 9.90
N TYR A 338 -31.22 0.27 10.39
CA TYR A 338 -30.67 -0.95 9.79
C TYR A 338 -30.98 -1.09 8.29
N PRO A 339 -32.21 -0.81 7.80
CA PRO A 339 -32.49 -0.87 6.37
C PRO A 339 -31.68 0.15 5.56
N GLU A 340 -31.60 1.39 6.05
CA GLU A 340 -30.87 2.48 5.40
C GLU A 340 -29.38 2.20 5.33
N LEU A 341 -28.79 1.73 6.43
CA LEU A 341 -27.39 1.33 6.51
C LEU A 341 -27.02 0.35 5.39
N ILE A 342 -27.87 -0.65 5.20
CA ILE A 342 -27.65 -1.73 4.26
C ILE A 342 -27.80 -1.24 2.82
N ASP A 343 -28.87 -0.48 2.56
CA ASP A 343 -29.15 0.03 1.22
C ASP A 343 -28.12 1.09 0.80
N ASP A 344 -27.78 2.03 1.68
CA ASP A 344 -26.79 3.09 1.41
C ASP A 344 -25.39 2.51 1.19
N ALA A 345 -24.96 1.56 2.03
CA ALA A 345 -23.71 0.85 1.82
C ALA A 345 -23.74 0.08 0.49
N TYR A 346 -24.81 -0.67 0.21
CA TYR A 346 -24.91 -1.43 -1.04
C TYR A 346 -24.86 -0.52 -2.27
N GLN A 347 -25.61 0.58 -2.30
CA GLN A 347 -25.64 1.51 -3.42
C GLN A 347 -24.28 2.18 -3.62
N THR A 348 -23.66 2.66 -2.54
CA THR A 348 -22.35 3.34 -2.58
C THR A 348 -21.28 2.44 -3.20
N TYR A 349 -21.20 1.18 -2.76
CA TYR A 349 -20.16 0.27 -3.26
C TYR A 349 -20.51 -0.36 -4.62
N LYS A 350 -21.79 -0.60 -4.91
CA LYS A 350 -22.21 -1.09 -6.24
C LYS A 350 -21.97 -0.07 -7.34
N LEU A 351 -22.26 1.22 -7.10
CA LEU A 351 -21.96 2.31 -8.03
C LEU A 351 -20.47 2.38 -8.40
N PHE A 352 -19.58 1.97 -7.49
CA PHE A 352 -18.15 1.85 -7.74
C PHE A 352 -17.79 0.58 -8.54
N LEU A 353 -18.38 -0.58 -8.24
CA LEU A 353 -18.14 -1.83 -8.98
C LEU A 353 -18.57 -1.77 -10.43
N ASP A 354 -19.67 -1.07 -10.71
CA ASP A 354 -20.18 -0.93 -12.07
C ASP A 354 -19.24 -0.08 -12.95
N LYS A 355 -18.22 0.58 -12.37
CA LYS A 355 -17.29 1.47 -13.09
C LYS A 355 -15.92 0.90 -13.47
N LYS A 356 -15.40 -0.18 -12.89
CA LYS A 356 -14.10 -0.82 -13.23
C LYS A 356 -14.15 -2.31 -12.87
N LYS A 357 -13.38 -3.26 -13.46
CA LYS A 357 -13.67 -4.72 -13.31
C LYS A 357 -12.49 -5.71 -13.15
N GLU A 358 -11.22 -5.32 -12.99
CA GLU A 358 -10.08 -6.27 -13.03
C GLU A 358 -8.97 -5.90 -12.02
N ALA A 359 -8.67 -6.69 -10.98
CA ALA A 359 -8.35 -6.05 -9.68
C ALA A 359 -7.50 -6.73 -8.57
N GLY A 360 -7.37 -8.05 -8.53
CA GLY A 360 -7.58 -8.75 -7.24
C GLY A 360 -6.38 -9.36 -6.49
N ARG A 361 -5.12 -9.15 -6.86
CA ARG A 361 -4.02 -9.99 -6.34
C ARG A 361 -2.77 -9.25 -5.87
N ILE A 362 -2.62 -7.98 -6.23
CA ILE A 362 -1.39 -7.23 -5.98
C ILE A 362 -1.38 -6.63 -4.55
N PHE A 363 -2.55 -6.50 -3.91
CA PHE A 363 -2.75 -5.76 -2.65
C PHE A 363 -2.19 -6.48 -1.42
N GLU A 364 -2.34 -7.80 -1.35
CA GLU A 364 -1.92 -8.61 -0.19
C GLU A 364 -0.40 -8.56 0.03
N LEU A 365 0.36 -8.35 -1.04
CA LEU A 365 1.81 -8.24 -0.98
C LEU A 365 2.29 -6.90 -0.41
N ILE A 366 1.58 -5.80 -0.69
CA ILE A 366 1.99 -4.43 -0.34
C ILE A 366 1.98 -4.22 1.18
N GLN A 367 0.94 -4.72 1.83
CA GLN A 367 0.74 -4.58 3.27
C GLN A 367 1.88 -5.21 4.10
N SER A 368 2.46 -6.30 3.60
CA SER A 368 3.55 -7.00 4.29
C SER A 368 4.86 -6.19 4.28
N ILE A 369 5.10 -5.36 3.26
CA ILE A 369 6.32 -4.55 3.14
C ILE A 369 6.28 -3.30 4.03
N GLU A 370 5.11 -2.72 4.26
CA GLU A 370 4.97 -1.50 5.08
C GLU A 370 5.14 -1.73 6.58
N GLY A 371 4.86 -2.95 7.07
CA GLY A 371 4.97 -3.30 8.49
C GLY A 371 6.41 -3.42 9.00
N GLU A 372 7.40 -3.46 8.12
CA GLU A 372 8.81 -3.73 8.46
C GLU A 372 9.75 -2.54 8.22
N LEU A 373 9.20 -1.42 7.75
CA LEU A 373 9.94 -0.17 7.50
C LEU A 373 9.81 0.85 8.66
N GLN A 374 9.16 0.47 9.77
CA GLN A 374 9.18 1.19 11.06
C GLN A 374 10.18 0.54 12.01
#